data_AF-A0A1B0ZZR9-F1
#
_entry.id   AF-A0A1B0ZZR9-F1
#
_cell.length_a   1.000
_cell.length_b   1.000
_cell.length_c   1.000
_cell.angle_alpha   90.00
_cell.angle_beta   90.00
_cell.angle_gamma   90.00
#
_symmetry.space_group_name_H-M   'P 1'
#
loop_
_entity.id
_entity.type
_entity.pdbx_description
1 polymer ?
#
loop_
_entity_poly.entity_id
_entity_poly.type
_entity_poly.pdbx_seq_one_letter_code
_entity_poly.pdbx_strand_id
1 'polypeptide(L)'
;MPTRSRSATRALTLSALAATAALAGCVDLQSTGPQADYFSSRALARIYALDDGSFEVVPEIGAQGAAYWCAASEYARRRLGADWSQDIYVAKGRAPSTVSGRIDSVTFTLSHVPSAEGKRPFINTFGFKPGDNFSVSSGDSFCRDLEPLFFF
;
A
#
# COMPACT_ATOMS: atom_id res chain seq x y z
N MET A 1 -77.94 19.33 32.38
CA MET A 1 -78.18 19.29 30.90
C MET A 1 -78.87 20.58 30.51
N PRO A 2 -78.36 21.35 29.53
CA PRO A 2 -78.48 21.04 28.08
C PRO A 2 -77.09 20.86 27.39
N THR A 3 -76.90 19.82 26.56
CA THR A 3 -76.82 19.81 25.07
C THR A 3 -75.71 20.70 24.47
N ARG A 4 -74.62 20.16 23.93
CA ARG A 4 -74.41 19.46 22.63
C ARG A 4 -74.00 20.41 21.49
N SER A 5 -73.03 19.91 20.70
CA SER A 5 -72.71 20.22 19.29
C SER A 5 -71.48 21.13 19.10
N ARG A 6 -70.30 20.58 18.78
CA ARG A 6 -69.79 20.25 17.42
C ARG A 6 -69.89 21.43 16.44
N SER A 7 -68.74 21.92 15.99
CA SER A 7 -68.44 22.08 14.57
C SER A 7 -66.94 22.24 14.35
N ALA A 8 -66.42 21.39 13.47
CA ALA A 8 -65.07 21.40 12.95
C ALA A 8 -64.95 22.45 11.87
N THR A 9 -63.87 23.24 11.81
CA THR A 9 -63.38 23.73 10.52
C THR A 9 -61.89 24.08 10.57
N ARG A 10 -61.14 23.31 9.77
CA ARG A 10 -59.94 23.64 9.00
C ARG A 10 -58.73 24.23 9.71
N ALA A 11 -57.72 23.36 9.79
CA ALA A 11 -56.31 23.71 9.77
C ALA A 11 -55.98 24.77 8.72
N LEU A 12 -55.26 25.80 9.14
CA LEU A 12 -54.43 26.63 8.28
C LEU A 12 -53.09 26.78 8.99
N THR A 13 -52.12 26.11 8.39
CA THR A 13 -50.68 26.12 8.66
C THR A 13 -50.12 27.52 8.74
N LEU A 14 -49.30 27.81 9.76
CA LEU A 14 -48.24 28.82 9.68
C LEU A 14 -47.04 28.34 10.48
N SER A 15 -46.01 27.97 9.73
CA SER A 15 -44.67 27.60 10.17
C SER A 15 -43.97 28.76 10.89
N ALA A 16 -43.32 28.48 12.02
CA ALA A 16 -42.21 29.26 12.55
C ALA A 16 -41.33 28.29 13.37
N LEU A 17 -40.18 27.87 12.83
CA LEU A 17 -38.82 28.30 13.23
C LEU A 17 -38.59 28.25 14.76
N ALA A 18 -37.53 27.70 15.34
CA ALA A 18 -36.34 26.95 14.93
C ALA A 18 -35.57 26.74 16.25
N ALA A 19 -35.04 25.54 16.53
CA ALA A 19 -33.97 25.35 17.52
C ALA A 19 -33.37 23.94 17.41
N THR A 20 -32.79 23.61 16.26
CA THR A 20 -31.88 22.46 16.17
C THR A 20 -30.51 22.93 16.64
N ALA A 21 -30.14 22.57 17.87
CA ALA A 21 -28.82 22.76 18.42
C ALA A 21 -27.80 21.96 17.59
N ALA A 22 -26.94 22.66 16.85
CA ALA A 22 -25.83 22.07 16.14
C ALA A 22 -24.73 21.72 17.15
N LEU A 23 -24.63 20.43 17.52
CA LEU A 23 -23.42 19.88 18.14
C LEU A 23 -22.33 19.87 17.06
N ALA A 24 -21.42 20.84 17.11
CA ALA A 24 -20.19 20.86 16.34
C ALA A 24 -19.28 19.73 16.84
N GLY A 25 -19.53 18.50 16.39
CA GLY A 25 -18.57 17.41 16.49
C GLY A 25 -17.52 17.59 15.40
N CYS A 26 -16.24 17.61 15.77
CA CYS A 26 -15.16 17.38 14.82
C CYS A 26 -15.38 16.01 14.18
N VAL A 27 -15.89 15.99 12.95
CA VAL A 27 -15.91 14.78 12.15
C VAL A 27 -14.50 14.63 11.61
N ASP A 28 -13.70 13.80 12.28
CA ASP A 28 -12.52 13.21 11.65
C ASP A 28 -13.01 12.49 10.39
N LEU A 29 -12.65 13.01 9.22
CA LEU A 29 -12.83 12.33 7.94
C LEU A 29 -11.88 11.11 7.92
N GLN A 30 -12.21 10.08 8.67
CA GLN A 30 -11.52 8.81 8.64
C GLN A 30 -11.87 8.11 7.34
N SER A 31 -10.88 8.02 6.45
CA SER A 31 -10.97 7.21 5.24
C SER A 31 -11.23 5.75 5.63
N THR A 32 -12.47 5.30 5.53
CA THR A 32 -12.89 3.91 5.77
C THR A 32 -12.66 3.02 4.55
N GLY A 33 -11.45 3.08 3.98
CA GLY A 33 -10.99 2.05 3.05
C GLY A 33 -10.48 0.82 3.82
N PRO A 34 -10.54 -0.40 3.26
CA PRO A 34 -9.84 -1.54 3.83
C PRO A 34 -8.34 -1.22 3.90
N GLN A 35 -7.82 -1.01 5.11
CA GLN A 35 -6.39 -0.79 5.33
C GLN A 35 -5.76 -2.16 5.54
N ALA A 36 -5.23 -2.75 4.47
CA ALA A 36 -4.43 -3.98 4.59
C ALA A 36 -3.19 -3.68 5.45
N ASP A 37 -2.89 -4.56 6.42
CA ASP A 37 -1.68 -4.47 7.22
C ASP A 37 -0.45 -4.50 6.30
N TYR A 38 0.46 -3.55 6.48
CA TYR A 38 1.66 -3.43 5.66
C TYR A 38 2.91 -3.23 6.50
N PHE A 39 4.03 -3.71 5.99
CA PHE A 39 5.35 -3.36 6.51
C PHE A 39 5.83 -2.08 5.81
N SER A 40 6.40 -1.16 6.56
CA SER A 40 7.02 0.06 6.00
C SER A 40 8.54 -0.11 5.98
N SER A 41 9.15 0.03 4.80
CA SER A 41 10.61 0.01 4.68
C SER A 41 11.24 1.38 4.89
N ARG A 42 12.57 1.41 5.05
CA ARG A 42 13.35 2.66 5.08
C ARG A 42 13.32 3.42 3.75
N ALA A 43 13.05 2.72 2.64
CA ALA A 43 12.87 3.32 1.31
C ALA A 43 11.47 3.92 1.09
N LEU A 44 10.71 4.13 2.18
CA LEU A 44 9.33 4.65 2.17
C LEU A 44 8.37 3.80 1.35
N ALA A 45 8.66 2.50 1.19
CA ALA A 45 7.78 1.58 0.51
C ALA A 45 6.87 0.84 1.48
N ARG A 46 5.64 0.55 1.02
CA ARG A 46 4.69 -0.31 1.70
C ARG A 46 4.81 -1.71 1.12
N ILE A 47 4.95 -2.70 2.00
CA ILE A 47 5.05 -4.10 1.62
C ILE A 47 3.85 -4.87 2.16
N TYR A 48 3.17 -5.60 1.28
CA TYR A 48 2.02 -6.42 1.60
C TYR A 48 2.40 -7.90 1.41
N ALA A 49 2.17 -8.73 2.42
CA ALA A 49 2.31 -10.18 2.28
C ALA A 49 1.17 -10.72 1.42
N LEU A 50 1.45 -11.72 0.59
CA LEU A 50 0.46 -12.45 -0.21
C LEU A 50 0.32 -13.89 0.31
N ASP A 51 -0.84 -14.50 0.04
CA ASP A 51 -1.19 -15.83 0.58
C ASP A 51 -0.29 -16.97 0.07
N ASP A 52 0.36 -16.77 -1.08
CA ASP A 52 1.27 -17.73 -1.70
C ASP A 52 2.72 -17.64 -1.16
N GLY A 53 2.95 -16.81 -0.14
CA GLY A 53 4.26 -16.57 0.45
C GLY A 53 5.13 -15.57 -0.32
N SER A 54 4.63 -15.05 -1.44
CA SER A 54 5.22 -13.88 -2.10
C SER A 54 4.81 -12.60 -1.38
N PHE A 55 5.40 -11.47 -1.77
CA PHE A 55 5.07 -10.19 -1.18
C PHE A 55 5.14 -9.08 -2.22
N GLU A 56 4.25 -8.12 -2.09
CA GLU A 56 4.10 -7.01 -2.99
C GLU A 56 4.77 -5.76 -2.43
N VAL A 57 5.66 -5.14 -3.19
CA VAL A 57 6.37 -3.91 -2.82
C VAL A 57 5.78 -2.74 -3.59
N VAL A 58 5.31 -1.74 -2.85
CA VAL A 58 4.66 -0.54 -3.37
C VAL A 58 5.37 0.70 -2.83
N PRO A 59 6.34 1.26 -3.56
CA PRO A 59 7.03 2.47 -3.13
C PRO A 59 6.22 3.74 -3.39
N GLU A 60 6.76 4.86 -2.96
CA GLU A 60 6.24 6.18 -3.31
C GLU A 60 6.31 6.43 -4.83
N ILE A 61 5.41 7.29 -5.32
CA ILE A 61 5.34 7.64 -6.74
C ILE A 61 6.67 8.29 -7.17
N GLY A 62 7.22 7.84 -8.29
CA GLY A 62 8.50 8.32 -8.80
C GLY A 62 9.73 7.69 -8.15
N ALA A 63 9.57 6.69 -7.28
CA ALA A 63 10.70 5.99 -6.68
C ALA A 63 11.57 5.25 -7.71
N GLN A 64 12.87 5.27 -7.46
CA GLN A 64 13.87 4.60 -8.28
C GLN A 64 13.79 3.07 -8.11
N GLY A 65 14.32 2.30 -9.09
CA GLY A 65 14.37 0.84 -9.03
C GLY A 65 15.07 0.32 -7.75
N ALA A 66 16.11 1.02 -7.31
CA ALA A 66 16.82 0.74 -6.05
C ALA A 66 15.87 0.71 -4.83
N ALA A 67 14.82 1.54 -4.79
CA ALA A 67 13.85 1.57 -3.68
C ALA A 67 13.05 0.28 -3.57
N TYR A 68 12.71 -0.35 -4.69
CA TYR A 68 12.01 -1.64 -4.71
C TYR A 68 12.90 -2.73 -4.11
N TRP A 69 14.15 -2.82 -4.57
CA TRP A 69 15.09 -3.84 -4.10
C TRP A 69 15.54 -3.63 -2.65
N CYS A 70 15.71 -2.38 -2.23
CA CYS A 70 15.95 -2.04 -0.84
C CYS A 70 14.78 -2.46 0.06
N ALA A 71 13.55 -2.12 -0.32
CA ALA A 71 12.37 -2.49 0.44
C ALA A 71 12.19 -4.02 0.50
N ALA A 72 12.45 -4.71 -0.61
CA ALA A 72 12.36 -6.15 -0.70
C ALA A 72 13.40 -6.85 0.19
N SER A 73 14.66 -6.38 0.20
CA SER A 73 15.71 -6.95 1.05
C SER A 73 15.44 -6.74 2.52
N GLU A 74 14.94 -5.56 2.89
CA GLU A 74 14.58 -5.24 4.25
C GLU A 74 13.44 -6.15 4.74
N TYR A 75 12.39 -6.32 3.92
CA TYR A 75 11.29 -7.22 4.26
C TYR A 75 11.74 -8.68 4.36
N ALA A 76 12.54 -9.15 3.40
CA ALA A 76 13.09 -10.51 3.40
C ALA A 76 13.93 -10.78 4.67
N ARG A 77 14.80 -9.85 5.08
CA ARG A 77 15.60 -9.97 6.31
C ARG A 77 14.74 -9.90 7.56
N ARG A 78 13.98 -8.82 7.70
CA ARG A 78 13.36 -8.43 8.98
C ARG A 78 12.07 -9.19 9.25
N ARG A 79 11.31 -9.53 8.21
CA ARG A 79 10.00 -10.19 8.36
C ARG A 79 10.01 -11.66 8.01
N LEU A 80 10.81 -12.07 7.02
CA LEU A 80 10.90 -13.46 6.55
C LEU A 80 12.11 -14.22 7.11
N GLY A 81 13.10 -13.52 7.70
CA GLY A 81 14.29 -14.16 8.27
C GLY A 81 15.25 -14.75 7.22
N ALA A 82 15.19 -14.28 5.97
CA ALA A 82 16.02 -14.77 4.87
C ALA A 82 17.51 -14.55 5.14
N ASP A 83 18.40 -15.44 4.69
CA ASP A 83 19.86 -15.25 4.81
C ASP A 83 20.37 -14.12 3.88
N TRP A 84 21.56 -13.56 4.16
CA TRP A 84 22.18 -12.54 3.31
C TRP A 84 22.53 -13.04 1.90
N SER A 85 22.89 -14.31 1.75
CA SER A 85 23.17 -14.91 0.44
C SER A 85 21.93 -15.46 -0.25
N GLN A 86 20.77 -15.42 0.40
CA GLN A 86 19.52 -15.87 -0.21
C GLN A 86 19.08 -14.87 -1.28
N ASP A 87 18.58 -15.39 -2.39
CA ASP A 87 18.11 -14.56 -3.50
C ASP A 87 16.65 -14.15 -3.32
N ILE A 88 16.36 -12.93 -3.75
CA ILE A 88 15.02 -12.36 -3.87
C ILE A 88 14.72 -12.29 -5.35
N TYR A 89 13.67 -12.97 -5.78
CA TYR A 89 13.24 -13.06 -7.18
C TYR A 89 12.06 -12.15 -7.43
N VAL A 90 11.99 -11.56 -8.63
CA VAL A 90 10.77 -10.96 -9.15
C VAL A 90 9.84 -12.09 -9.59
N ALA A 91 8.69 -12.21 -8.94
CA ALA A 91 7.61 -13.11 -9.36
C ALA A 91 6.74 -12.47 -10.44
N LYS A 92 6.41 -11.19 -10.25
CA LYS A 92 5.63 -10.38 -11.19
C LYS A 92 6.25 -9.01 -11.30
N GLY A 93 6.49 -8.58 -12.54
CA GLY A 93 7.01 -7.25 -12.83
C GLY A 93 6.03 -6.13 -12.48
N ARG A 94 6.40 -4.91 -12.85
CA ARG A 94 5.62 -3.69 -12.57
C ARG A 94 4.18 -3.84 -13.06
N ALA A 95 3.25 -3.79 -12.12
CA ALA A 95 1.82 -3.91 -12.38
C ALA A 95 1.03 -3.14 -11.32
N PRO A 96 -0.28 -2.91 -11.55
CA PRO A 96 -1.15 -2.46 -10.49
C PRO A 96 -1.18 -3.45 -9.31
N SER A 97 -1.09 -2.86 -8.13
CA SER A 97 -1.16 -3.50 -6.83
C SER A 97 -2.46 -4.24 -6.67
N THR A 98 -2.37 -5.51 -6.27
CA THR A 98 -3.56 -6.32 -6.01
C THR A 98 -4.17 -5.97 -4.66
N VAL A 99 -3.37 -5.44 -3.74
CA VAL A 99 -3.79 -5.07 -2.39
C VAL A 99 -4.22 -3.62 -2.28
N SER A 100 -3.40 -2.68 -2.78
CA SER A 100 -3.62 -1.24 -2.61
C SER A 100 -4.20 -0.53 -3.82
N GLY A 101 -4.26 -1.18 -4.98
CA GLY A 101 -4.71 -0.59 -6.26
C GLY A 101 -3.75 0.42 -6.90
N ARG A 102 -2.57 0.67 -6.30
CA ARG A 102 -1.54 1.56 -6.87
C ARG A 102 -0.89 0.97 -8.12
N ILE A 103 -0.67 1.76 -9.16
CA ILE A 103 -0.26 1.27 -10.50
C ILE A 103 1.19 0.75 -10.61
N ASP A 104 2.03 1.03 -9.61
CA ASP A 104 3.48 0.81 -9.65
C ASP A 104 3.94 -0.12 -8.53
N SER A 105 3.53 -1.39 -8.60
CA SER A 105 4.00 -2.40 -7.66
C SER A 105 4.73 -3.56 -8.33
N VAL A 106 5.61 -4.20 -7.58
CA VAL A 106 6.36 -5.37 -8.01
C VAL A 106 6.17 -6.47 -6.97
N THR A 107 5.87 -7.68 -7.43
CA THR A 107 5.75 -8.84 -6.54
C THR A 107 7.07 -9.59 -6.51
N PHE A 108 7.59 -9.80 -5.31
CA PHE A 108 8.82 -10.52 -5.05
C PHE A 108 8.54 -11.83 -4.29
N THR A 109 9.47 -12.76 -4.40
CA THR A 109 9.44 -14.03 -3.68
C THR A 109 10.85 -14.49 -3.33
N LEU A 110 10.96 -15.35 -2.32
CA LEU A 110 12.21 -16.04 -1.99
C LEU A 110 12.31 -17.41 -2.67
N SER A 111 11.22 -17.88 -3.29
CA SER A 111 11.21 -19.10 -4.09
C SER A 111 11.85 -18.82 -5.45
N HIS A 112 12.62 -19.78 -5.97
CA HIS A 112 13.24 -19.64 -7.27
C HIS A 112 12.20 -19.45 -8.38
N VAL A 113 12.36 -18.39 -9.18
CA VAL A 113 11.54 -18.11 -10.36
C VAL A 113 12.40 -18.27 -11.61
N PRO A 114 12.07 -19.18 -12.54
CA PRO A 114 12.86 -19.35 -13.75
C PRO A 114 12.77 -18.10 -14.63
N SER A 115 13.92 -17.60 -15.08
CA SER A 115 13.98 -16.52 -16.08
C SER A 115 13.50 -17.02 -17.44
N ALA A 116 12.46 -16.39 -18.00
CA ALA A 116 11.95 -16.70 -19.34
C ALA A 116 12.96 -16.39 -20.46
N GLU A 117 13.90 -15.47 -20.21
CA GLU A 117 14.92 -15.04 -21.17
C GLU A 117 16.29 -15.72 -20.95
N GLY A 118 16.37 -16.72 -20.07
CA GLY A 118 17.63 -17.37 -19.70
C GLY A 118 18.50 -16.51 -18.77
N LYS A 119 19.74 -16.98 -18.52
CA LYS A 119 20.69 -16.28 -17.64
C LYS A 119 21.26 -15.07 -18.38
N ARG A 120 20.91 -13.87 -17.94
CA ARG A 120 21.45 -12.62 -18.50
C ARG A 120 22.76 -12.24 -17.81
N PRO A 121 23.75 -11.67 -18.53
CA PRO A 121 25.01 -11.25 -17.93
C PRO A 121 24.83 -10.06 -16.97
N PHE A 122 23.77 -9.28 -17.15
CA PHE A 122 23.44 -8.12 -16.33
C PHE A 122 21.94 -8.09 -16.02
N ILE A 123 21.61 -7.76 -14.78
CA ILE A 123 20.24 -7.54 -14.33
C ILE A 123 20.03 -6.04 -14.23
N ASN A 124 19.03 -5.52 -14.94
CA ASN A 124 18.66 -4.12 -14.83
C ASN A 124 17.82 -3.90 -13.57
N THR A 125 18.31 -3.08 -12.64
CA THR A 125 17.64 -2.72 -11.39
C THR A 125 16.22 -2.15 -11.59
N PHE A 126 15.91 -1.61 -12.78
CA PHE A 126 14.60 -1.06 -13.14
C PHE A 126 13.75 -1.99 -14.01
N GLY A 127 14.31 -3.11 -14.48
CA GLY A 127 13.66 -3.98 -15.46
C GLY A 127 12.52 -4.82 -14.88
N PHE A 128 12.67 -5.26 -13.62
CA PHE A 128 11.71 -6.09 -12.89
C PHE A 128 11.05 -7.18 -13.75
N LYS A 129 11.84 -7.93 -14.52
CA LYS A 129 11.31 -9.04 -15.32
C LYS A 129 11.22 -10.27 -14.42
N PRO A 130 10.18 -11.11 -14.56
CA PRO A 130 10.09 -12.36 -13.80
C PRO A 130 11.38 -13.20 -13.90
N GLY A 131 11.90 -13.64 -12.75
CA GLY A 131 13.17 -14.35 -12.62
C GLY A 131 14.40 -13.46 -12.43
N ASP A 132 14.29 -12.14 -12.61
CA ASP A 132 15.32 -11.21 -12.12
C ASP A 132 15.47 -11.36 -10.62
N ASN A 133 16.72 -11.38 -10.17
CA ASN A 133 17.03 -11.60 -8.78
C ASN A 133 18.23 -10.79 -8.33
N PHE A 134 18.24 -10.51 -7.04
CA PHE A 134 19.40 -10.05 -6.32
C PHE A 134 19.45 -10.79 -4.99
N SER A 135 20.66 -11.05 -4.50
CA SER A 135 20.83 -11.51 -3.13
C SER A 135 20.28 -10.47 -2.17
N VAL A 136 19.85 -10.91 -0.99
CA VAL A 136 19.41 -10.02 0.08
C VAL A 136 20.51 -8.99 0.43
N SER A 137 21.79 -9.38 0.39
CA SER A 137 22.92 -8.45 0.57
C SER A 137 23.05 -7.39 -0.53
N SER A 138 22.83 -7.76 -1.79
CA SER A 138 22.83 -6.81 -2.92
C SER A 138 21.64 -5.88 -2.81
N GLY A 139 20.47 -6.41 -2.47
CA GLY A 139 19.27 -5.63 -2.17
C GLY A 139 19.49 -4.60 -1.05
N ASP A 140 20.18 -4.97 0.02
CA ASP A 140 20.52 -4.06 1.13
C ASP A 140 21.54 -2.99 0.71
N SER A 141 22.46 -3.29 -0.20
CA SER A 141 23.37 -2.27 -0.72
C SER A 141 22.64 -1.11 -1.41
N PHE A 142 21.55 -1.40 -2.13
CA PHE A 142 20.72 -0.37 -2.75
C PHE A 142 20.04 0.55 -1.72
N CYS A 143 19.86 0.10 -0.47
CA CYS A 143 19.36 0.98 0.58
C CYS A 143 20.34 2.12 0.91
N ARG A 144 21.65 1.85 0.82
CA ARG A 144 22.69 2.85 1.08
C ARG A 144 22.80 3.86 -0.07
N ASP A 145 22.45 3.45 -1.29
CA ASP A 145 22.45 4.32 -2.47
C ASP A 145 21.26 5.31 -2.47
N LEU A 146 20.19 4.98 -1.75
CA LEU A 146 19.00 5.82 -1.60
C LEU A 146 19.12 6.84 -0.47
N GLU A 147 20.08 6.64 0.43
CA GLU A 147 20.31 7.54 1.55
C GLU A 147 20.73 8.90 0.96
N PRO A 148 19.99 9.99 1.24
CA PRO A 148 20.31 11.27 0.68
C PRO A 148 21.72 11.64 1.14
N LEU A 149 22.62 11.84 0.19
CA LEU A 149 23.87 12.52 0.45
C LEU A 149 23.49 13.94 0.87
N PHE A 150 23.37 14.15 2.18
CA PHE A 150 23.45 15.46 2.79
C PHE A 150 24.87 15.96 2.51
N PHE A 151 25.08 16.51 1.32
CA PHE A 151 26.23 17.35 1.05
C PHE A 151 26.00 18.66 1.81
N PHE A 152 26.87 18.91 2.79
CA PHE A 152 26.96 20.14 3.57
C PHE A 152 27.26 21.35 2.69
#